data_AF-A0A932DK71-F1
#
_entry.id   AF-A0A932DK71-F1
#
_cell.length_a   1.000
_cell.length_b   1.000
_cell.length_c   1.000
_cell.angle_alpha   90.00
_cell.angle_beta   90.00
_cell.angle_gamma   90.00
#
_symmetry.space_group_name_H-M   'P 1'
#
loop_
_entity.id
_entity.type
_entity.pdbx_description
1 polymer ?
#
loop_
_entity_poly.entity_id
_entity_poly.type
_entity_poly.pdbx_seq_one_letter_code
_entity_poly.pdbx_strand_id
1 'polypeptide(L)' 'MTQKVILDVDTGGDDAVAILLAGHHPATELVAVTVTHGNAPLVVT' A
#
# COMPACT_ATOMS: atom_id res chain seq x y z
N MET A 1 13.27 -16.75 -0.61
CA MET A 1 13.37 -15.56 0.26
C MET A 1 12.24 -14.64 -0.15
N THR A 2 11.41 -14.20 0.79
CA THR A 2 10.28 -13.30 0.52
C THR A 2 10.79 -11.86 0.42
N GLN A 3 10.31 -11.09 -0.56
CA GLN A 3 10.74 -9.71 -0.77
C GLN A 3 10.05 -8.79 0.24
N LYS A 4 10.83 -8.13 1.09
CA LYS A 4 10.33 -7.09 1.98
C LYS A 4 9.99 -5.84 1.18
N VAL A 5 8.82 -5.27 1.40
CA VAL A 5 8.34 -4.06 0.72
C VAL A 5 7.72 -3.07 1.69
N ILE A 6 7.88 -1.79 1.40
CA ILE A 6 7.09 -0.69 1.95
C ILE A 6 6.30 -0.11 0.80
N LEU A 7 4.99 0.06 0.96
CA LEU A 7 4.14 0.70 -0.04
C LEU A 7 3.87 2.15 0.38
N ASP A 8 4.35 3.10 -0.40
CA ASP A 8 4.00 4.52 -0.27
C ASP A 8 2.94 4.86 -1.32
N VAL A 9 1.71 5.11 -0.88
CA VAL A 9 0.51 5.18 -1.74
C VAL A 9 -0.30 6.45 -1.50
N ASP A 10 -1.11 6.87 -2.47
CA ASP A 10 -2.00 8.03 -2.34
C ASP A 10 -3.47 7.65 -2.09
N THR A 11 -3.72 6.38 -1.77
CA THR A 11 -5.00 5.79 -1.33
C THR A 11 -6.11 5.81 -2.39
N GLY A 12 -5.75 5.58 -3.64
CA GLY A 12 -6.67 5.24 -4.73
C GLY A 12 -7.31 3.85 -4.58
N GLY A 13 -8.29 3.55 -5.44
CA GLY A 13 -8.94 2.24 -5.47
C GLY A 13 -7.98 1.12 -5.92
N ASP A 14 -7.05 1.44 -6.80
CA ASP A 14 -5.98 0.56 -7.25
C ASP A 14 -4.91 0.32 -6.17
N ASP A 15 -4.60 1.33 -5.35
CA ASP A 15 -3.74 1.15 -4.17
C ASP A 15 -4.33 0.15 -3.17
N ALA A 16 -5.66 0.18 -2.96
CA ALA A 16 -6.33 -0.78 -2.11
C ALA A 16 -6.12 -2.22 -2.62
N VAL A 17 -6.19 -2.43 -3.95
CA VAL A 17 -5.90 -3.73 -4.57
C VAL A 17 -4.42 -4.09 -4.41
N ALA A 18 -3.51 -3.14 -4.59
CA ALA A 18 -2.07 -3.37 -4.44
C ALA A 18 -1.68 -3.75 -2.99
N ILE A 19 -2.26 -3.09 -1.99
CA ILE A 19 -2.07 -3.42 -0.57
C ILE A 19 -2.58 -4.84 -0.28
N LEU A 20 -3.78 -5.19 -0.76
CA LEU A 20 -4.33 -6.54 -0.59
C LEU A 20 -3.44 -7.59 -1.23
N LEU A 21 -2.96 -7.35 -2.45
CA LEU A 21 -2.04 -8.25 -3.14
C LEU A 21 -0.73 -8.41 -2.36
N ALA A 22 -0.07 -7.30 -1.99
CA ALA A 22 1.21 -7.33 -1.29
C ALA A 22 1.12 -8.01 0.09
N GLY A 23 -0.01 -7.85 0.79
CA GLY A 23 -0.25 -8.46 2.11
C GLY A 23 -0.56 -9.96 2.07
N HIS A 24 -1.02 -10.50 0.94
CA HIS A 24 -1.43 -11.91 0.82
C HIS A 24 -0.57 -12.73 -0.16
N HIS A 25 0.28 -12.09 -0.97
CA HIS A 25 1.08 -12.80 -1.95
C HIS A 25 2.33 -13.43 -1.32
N PRO A 26 2.60 -14.73 -1.53
CA PRO A 26 3.68 -15.45 -0.84
C PRO A 26 5.10 -14.96 -1.19
N ALA A 27 5.24 -14.22 -2.30
CA ALA A 27 6.52 -13.64 -2.69
C ALA A 27 6.85 -12.31 -2.00
N THR A 28 5.89 -11.69 -1.29
CA THR A 28 6.07 -10.38 -0.64
C THR A 28 5.83 -10.44 0.87
N GLU A 29 6.60 -9.64 1.61
CA GLU A 29 6.42 -9.37 3.03
C GLU A 29 6.16 -7.87 3.14
N LEU A 30 4.89 -7.49 3.27
CA LEU A 30 4.48 -6.09 3.43
C LEU A 30 4.85 -5.62 4.85
N VAL A 31 5.93 -4.84 4.95
CA VAL A 31 6.49 -4.40 6.24
C VAL A 31 5.76 -3.17 6.77
N ALA A 32 5.38 -2.25 5.86
CA ALA A 32 4.67 -1.03 6.20
C ALA A 32 3.89 -0.48 5.00
N VAL A 33 2.90 0.35 5.29
CA VAL A 33 2.20 1.20 4.32
C VAL A 33 2.33 2.65 4.81
N THR A 34 2.80 3.54 3.95
CA THR A 34 2.83 4.99 4.17
C THR A 34 1.89 5.67 3.20
N VAL A 35 1.41 6.86 3.57
CA VAL A 35 0.41 7.61 2.81
C VAL A 35 0.98 8.95 2.38
N THR A 36 0.84 9.26 1.10
CA THR A 36 1.16 10.55 0.50
C THR A 36 -0.11 11.20 -0.09
N HIS A 37 -0.04 12.49 -0.43
CA HIS A 37 -1.19 13.19 -1.01
C HIS A 37 -1.42 12.74 -2.47
N GLY A 38 -2.68 12.75 -2.94
CA GLY A 38 -2.98 12.46 -4.34
C GLY A 38 -4.47 12.22 -4.59
N ASN A 39 -4.84 10.97 -4.87
CA ASN A 39 -6.22 10.52 -5.12
C ASN A 39 -7.24 11.00 -4.07
N ALA A 40 -6.82 11.17 -2.82
CA ALA A 40 -7.61 11.82 -1.77
C ALA A 40 -6.76 12.84 -0.98
N PRO A 41 -7.41 13.79 -0.27
CA PRO A 41 -6.73 14.63 0.71
C PRO A 41 -6.12 13.78 1.82
N LEU A 42 -4.94 14.17 2.32
CA LEU A 42 -4.27 13.48 3.43
C LEU A 42 -5.11 13.43 4.72
N VAL A 43 -5.97 14.45 4.92
CA VAL A 43 -6.87 14.53 6.06
C VAL A 43 -8.28 14.58 5.52
N VAL A 44 -9.10 13.61 5.90
CA VAL A 44 -10.55 13.62 5.69
C VAL A 44 -11.20 13.93 7.03
N THR A 45 -12.16 14.87 7.03
CA THR A 45 -12.86 15.34 8.24
C THR A 45 -14.11 14.52 8.51
#